data_AF-A0A0K2T1Y3-F1
#
_entry.id   AF-A0A0K2T1Y3-F1
#
_cell.length_a   1.000
_cell.length_b   1.000
_cell.length_c   1.000
_cell.angle_alpha   90.00
_cell.angle_beta   90.00
_cell.angle_gamma   90.00
#
_symmetry.space_group_name_H-M   'P 1'
#
loop_
_entity.id
_entity.type
_entity.pdbx_description
1 polymer ?
#
loop_
_entity_poly.entity_id
_entity_poly.type
_entity_poly.pdbx_seq_one_letter_code
_entity_poly.pdbx_strand_id
1 'polypeptide(L)'
;MSNFVPTNYDVRTSLIFCYRSKEKASQSHQILVEAFSGHALSRAHCFRCTQKFQSGDLDVRNDLIGKKARLRVFWDQCSVIWYDLLQSDQTVNGDRYQQQLANLNHAIRQKHPKYEARQHKVIFLDDNAPRIAL
;
A
#
# COMPACT_ATOMS: atom_id res chain seq x y z
N MET A 1 6.50 35.64 3.24
CA MET A 1 6.60 34.64 2.16
C MET A 1 5.95 33.37 2.68
N SER A 2 4.99 32.78 1.96
CA SER A 2 4.36 31.52 2.37
C SER A 2 5.41 30.42 2.44
N ASN A 3 5.41 29.62 3.51
CA ASN A 3 6.25 28.44 3.62
C ASN A 3 5.73 27.39 2.62
N PHE A 4 6.29 27.39 1.41
CA PHE A 4 5.98 26.37 0.42
C PHE A 4 6.49 25.01 0.93
N VAL A 5 5.57 24.06 1.11
CA VAL A 5 5.89 22.68 1.50
C VAL A 5 5.68 21.81 0.26
N PRO A 6 6.75 21.27 -0.34
CA PRO A 6 6.64 20.44 -1.54
C PRO A 6 5.84 19.17 -1.26
N THR A 7 4.92 18.85 -2.16
CA THR A 7 4.22 17.56 -2.18
C THR A 7 4.99 16.54 -3.03
N ASN A 8 4.65 15.24 -2.91
CA ASN A 8 5.23 14.20 -3.79
C ASN A 8 5.02 14.51 -5.28
N TYR A 9 3.91 15.16 -5.62
CA TYR A 9 3.60 15.58 -6.97
C TYR A 9 4.62 16.62 -7.49
N ASP A 10 4.98 17.60 -6.67
CA ASP A 10 5.93 18.66 -7.03
C ASP A 10 7.33 18.09 -7.24
N VAL A 11 7.75 17.20 -6.35
CA VAL A 11 9.06 16.55 -6.41
C VAL A 11 9.15 15.60 -7.61
N ARG A 12 8.09 14.85 -7.92
CA ARG A 12 8.06 13.93 -9.06
C ARG A 12 7.99 14.65 -10.40
N THR A 13 7.21 15.74 -10.48
CA THR A 13 7.20 16.64 -11.66
C THR A 13 8.60 17.16 -11.95
N SER A 14 9.29 17.64 -10.91
CA SER A 14 10.65 18.16 -11.01
C SER A 14 11.66 17.07 -11.43
N LEU A 15 11.49 15.83 -10.95
CA LEU A 15 12.33 14.71 -11.36
C LEU A 15 12.11 14.31 -12.82
N ILE A 16 10.86 14.33 -13.30
CA ILE A 16 10.53 14.08 -14.73
C ILE A 16 11.13 15.19 -15.60
N PHE A 17 11.08 16.44 -15.15
CA PHE A 17 11.74 17.56 -15.83
C PHE A 17 13.24 17.31 -15.96
N CYS A 18 13.94 16.95 -14.87
CA CYS A 18 15.37 16.63 -14.92
C CYS A 18 15.67 15.50 -15.92
N TYR A 19 14.87 14.44 -15.92
CA TYR A 19 15.00 13.34 -16.87
C TYR A 19 14.81 13.78 -18.33
N ARG A 20 13.80 14.62 -18.62
CA ARG A 20 13.57 15.17 -19.96
C ARG A 20 14.70 16.08 -20.42
N SER A 21 15.30 16.81 -19.49
CA SER A 21 16.52 17.62 -19.70
C SER A 21 17.79 16.80 -19.89
N LYS A 22 17.69 15.45 -19.94
CA LYS A 22 18.80 14.50 -20.12
C LYS A 22 19.82 14.50 -18.96
N GLU A 23 19.42 14.98 -17.78
CA GLU A 23 20.25 14.90 -16.57
C GLU A 23 20.41 13.45 -16.11
N LYS A 24 21.58 13.14 -15.53
CA LYS A 24 21.78 11.83 -14.88
C LYS A 24 20.98 11.77 -13.58
N ALA A 25 20.61 10.56 -13.15
CA ALA A 25 19.88 10.35 -11.90
C ALA A 25 20.59 10.93 -10.66
N SER A 26 21.93 10.93 -10.66
CA SER A 26 22.74 11.53 -9.59
C SER A 26 22.63 13.05 -9.54
N GLN A 27 22.71 13.71 -10.71
CA GLN A 27 22.56 15.17 -10.83
C GLN A 27 21.14 15.58 -10.48
N SER A 28 20.15 14.85 -11.00
CA SER A 28 18.74 15.06 -10.65
C SER A 28 18.52 14.99 -9.14
N HIS A 29 19.13 14.02 -8.45
CA HIS A 29 19.02 13.93 -6.99
C HIS A 29 19.65 15.12 -6.27
N GLN A 30 20.83 15.59 -6.72
CA GLN A 30 21.48 16.78 -6.14
C GLN A 30 20.61 18.02 -6.31
N ILE A 31 20.09 18.26 -7.52
CA ILE A 31 19.19 19.38 -7.83
C ILE A 31 17.94 19.34 -6.93
N LEU A 32 17.34 18.16 -6.73
CA LEU A 32 16.17 18.01 -5.87
C LEU A 32 16.48 18.24 -4.39
N VAL A 33 17.64 17.80 -3.90
CA VAL A 33 18.06 18.05 -2.52
C VAL A 33 18.34 19.54 -2.30
N GLU A 34 18.92 20.21 -3.29
CA GLU A 34 19.14 21.66 -3.25
C GLU A 34 17.81 22.44 -3.25
N ALA A 35 16.87 22.06 -4.12
CA ALA A 35 15.58 22.74 -4.25
C ALA A 35 14.58 22.46 -3.10
N PHE A 36 14.56 21.22 -2.59
CA PHE A 36 13.52 20.75 -1.66
C PHE A 36 14.07 20.35 -0.28
N SER A 37 15.39 20.42 -0.07
CA SER A 37 16.03 20.09 1.20
C SER A 37 15.56 18.72 1.75
N GLY A 38 15.10 18.65 2.99
CA GLY A 38 14.61 17.42 3.63
C GLY A 38 13.33 16.82 3.02
N HIS A 39 12.71 17.49 2.04
CA HIS A 39 11.51 17.01 1.36
C HIS A 39 11.85 16.31 0.03
N ALA A 40 13.13 16.22 -0.33
CA ALA A 40 13.59 15.53 -1.52
C ALA A 40 13.45 14.00 -1.40
N LEU A 41 13.26 13.34 -2.55
CA LEU A 41 13.28 11.89 -2.62
C LEU A 41 14.66 11.34 -2.22
N SER A 42 14.68 10.21 -1.52
CA SER A 42 15.93 9.50 -1.25
C SER A 42 16.65 9.12 -2.54
N ARG A 43 17.99 9.00 -2.49
CA ARG A 43 18.80 8.64 -3.66
C ARG A 43 18.30 7.36 -4.34
N ALA A 44 18.04 6.31 -3.57
CA ALA A 44 17.52 5.05 -4.11
C ALA A 44 16.17 5.23 -4.82
N HIS A 45 15.30 6.10 -4.29
CA HIS A 45 14.02 6.42 -4.89
C HIS A 45 14.21 7.16 -6.23
N CYS A 46 15.07 8.18 -6.27
CA CYS A 46 15.40 8.93 -7.48
C CYS A 46 15.91 8.01 -8.62
N PHE A 47 16.78 7.06 -8.30
CA PHE A 47 17.32 6.11 -9.27
C PHE A 47 16.25 5.14 -9.80
N ARG A 48 15.40 4.59 -8.93
CA ARG A 48 14.28 3.73 -9.35
C ARG A 48 13.29 4.48 -10.24
N CYS A 49 12.96 5.73 -9.92
CA CYS A 49 12.12 6.57 -10.78
C CYS A 49 12.73 6.73 -12.17
N THR A 50 14.03 7.05 -12.22
CA THR A 50 14.74 7.26 -13.49
C THR A 50 14.72 6.01 -14.37
N GLN A 51 14.89 4.82 -13.77
CA GLN A 51 14.77 3.54 -14.51
C GLN A 51 13.36 3.34 -15.09
N LYS A 52 12.31 3.69 -14.34
CA LYS A 52 10.93 3.62 -14.85
C LYS A 52 10.64 4.62 -15.96
N PHE A 53 11.25 5.79 -15.89
CA PHE A 53 11.10 6.80 -16.94
C PHE A 53 11.69 6.31 -18.26
N GLN A 54 12.79 5.55 -18.19
CA GLN A 54 13.38 4.87 -19.35
C GLN A 54 12.45 3.80 -19.95
N SER A 55 11.59 3.16 -19.14
CA SER A 55 10.55 2.25 -19.62
C SER A 55 9.25 2.94 -20.04
N GLY A 56 9.22 4.28 -20.09
CA GLY A 56 8.06 5.06 -20.55
C GLY A 56 7.03 5.44 -19.48
N ASP A 57 7.24 5.06 -18.21
CA ASP A 57 6.32 5.38 -17.11
C ASP A 57 6.61 6.79 -16.55
N LEU A 58 6.09 7.82 -17.23
CA LEU A 58 6.25 9.23 -16.87
C LEU A 58 5.06 9.79 -16.06
N ASP A 59 4.22 8.93 -15.49
CA ASP A 59 3.07 9.39 -14.72
C ASP A 59 3.51 9.98 -13.36
N VAL A 60 3.18 11.25 -13.16
CA VAL A 60 3.46 12.03 -11.94
C VAL A 60 2.62 11.53 -10.76
N ARG A 61 1.46 10.93 -11.03
CA ARG A 61 0.56 10.39 -10.00
C ARG A 61 0.91 8.96 -9.62
N ASN A 62 1.76 8.31 -10.41
CA ASN A 62 2.27 6.99 -10.13
C ASN A 62 3.35 7.10 -9.05
N ASP A 63 2.92 7.41 -7.83
CA ASP A 63 3.76 7.31 -6.66
C ASP A 63 4.34 5.88 -6.66
N LEU A 64 5.67 5.76 -6.62
CA LEU A 64 6.30 4.46 -6.33
C LEU A 64 5.79 3.87 -5.01
N ILE A 65 5.26 4.75 -4.16
CA ILE A 65 4.51 4.48 -2.94
C ILE A 65 3.05 4.88 -3.19
N GLY A 66 2.42 4.37 -4.25
CA GLY A 66 0.97 4.38 -4.31
C GLY A 66 0.49 3.80 -2.98
N LYS A 67 -0.38 4.51 -2.25
CA LYS A 67 -0.94 4.00 -1.00
C LYS A 67 -1.60 2.66 -1.32
N LYS A 68 -0.88 1.56 -1.11
CA LYS A 68 -1.39 0.21 -1.36
C LYS A 68 -2.30 -0.13 -0.21
N ALA A 69 -3.60 -0.10 -0.44
CA ALA A 69 -4.53 -0.70 0.50
C ALA A 69 -4.44 -2.22 0.38
N ARG A 70 -4.50 -2.93 1.51
CA ARG A 70 -4.56 -4.39 1.54
C ARG A 70 -5.99 -4.80 1.87
N LEU A 71 -6.68 -5.42 0.93
CA LEU A 71 -8.00 -6.00 1.16
C LEU A 71 -7.85 -7.45 1.67
N ARG A 72 -8.55 -7.77 2.76
CA ARG A 72 -8.81 -9.15 3.19
C ARG A 72 -10.28 -9.44 3.03
N VAL A 73 -10.61 -10.56 2.41
CA VAL A 73 -11.98 -10.97 2.16
C VAL A 73 -12.15 -12.43 2.55
N PHE A 74 -13.21 -12.72 3.29
CA PHE A 74 -13.64 -14.05 3.65
C PHE A 74 -15.00 -14.32 3.04
N TRP A 75 -15.16 -15.48 2.44
CA TRP A 75 -16.32 -15.84 1.63
C TRP A 75 -16.55 -17.35 1.68
N ASP A 76 -17.76 -17.77 1.33
CA ASP A 76 -18.13 -19.17 1.12
C ASP A 76 -18.76 -19.36 -0.26
N GLN A 77 -19.20 -20.58 -0.56
CA GLN A 77 -19.85 -20.92 -1.83
C GLN A 77 -21.13 -20.10 -2.13
N CYS A 78 -21.70 -19.41 -1.14
CA CYS A 78 -22.91 -18.63 -1.29
C CYS A 78 -22.62 -17.14 -1.46
N SER A 79 -21.66 -16.57 -0.70
CA SER A 79 -21.38 -15.13 -0.74
C SER A 79 -20.11 -14.71 -0.01
N VAL A 80 -19.75 -13.43 -0.17
CA VAL A 80 -18.80 -12.74 0.70
C VAL A 80 -19.40 -12.60 2.11
N ILE A 81 -18.70 -13.12 3.11
CA ILE A 81 -19.13 -13.10 4.51
C ILE A 81 -18.68 -11.79 5.16
N TRP A 82 -17.38 -11.48 5.08
CA TRP A 82 -16.79 -10.31 5.74
C TRP A 82 -15.50 -9.87 5.03
N TYR A 83 -15.15 -8.59 5.13
CA TYR A 83 -13.90 -8.05 4.61
C TYR A 83 -13.32 -6.96 5.51
N ASP A 84 -12.00 -6.76 5.42
CA ASP A 84 -11.27 -5.66 6.06
C ASP A 84 -10.36 -4.98 5.04
N LEU A 85 -10.43 -3.66 4.97
CA LEU A 85 -9.56 -2.85 4.12
C LEU A 85 -8.52 -2.15 4.98
N LEU A 86 -7.28 -2.65 4.90
CA LEU A 86 -6.16 -2.08 5.63
C LEU A 86 -5.55 -0.92 4.84
N GLN A 87 -5.31 0.19 5.55
CA GLN A 87 -4.59 1.33 4.98
C GLN A 87 -3.12 1.00 4.76
N SER A 88 -2.46 1.79 3.91
CA SER A 88 -1.10 1.53 3.40
C SER A 88 0.00 1.56 4.46
N ASP A 89 -0.26 2.17 5.61
CA ASP A 89 0.62 2.24 6.78
C ASP A 89 0.36 1.11 7.79
N GLN A 90 -0.65 0.27 7.56
CA GLN A 90 -1.05 -0.76 8.51
C GLN A 90 -0.50 -2.14 8.14
N THR A 91 0.39 -2.64 8.98
CA THR A 91 0.86 -4.03 8.92
C THR A 91 -0.05 -4.92 9.77
N VAL A 92 -0.26 -6.16 9.33
CA VAL A 92 -1.01 -7.15 10.13
C VAL A 92 -0.02 -7.83 11.05
N ASN A 93 -0.21 -7.64 12.35
CA ASN A 93 0.37 -8.47 13.39
C ASN A 93 -0.62 -9.55 13.85
N GLY A 94 -0.16 -10.48 14.69
CA GLY A 94 -0.97 -11.58 15.20
C GLY A 94 -2.26 -11.10 15.89
N ASP A 95 -2.19 -10.03 16.68
CA ASP A 95 -3.33 -9.46 17.42
C ASP A 95 -4.43 -8.97 16.47
N ARG A 96 -4.04 -8.26 15.41
CA ARG A 96 -5.00 -7.80 14.40
C ARG A 96 -5.67 -8.96 13.71
N TYR A 97 -4.91 -10.00 13.35
CA TYR A 97 -5.49 -11.18 12.73
C TYR A 97 -6.47 -11.90 13.67
N GLN A 98 -6.16 -12.00 14.96
CA GLN A 98 -7.09 -12.55 15.95
C GLN A 98 -8.39 -11.75 16.04
N GLN A 99 -8.31 -10.41 16.04
CA GLN A 99 -9.49 -9.54 16.02
C GLN A 99 -10.32 -9.72 14.74
N GLN A 100 -9.68 -9.83 13.58
CA GLN A 100 -10.37 -10.09 12.31
C GLN A 100 -11.11 -11.43 12.33
N LEU A 101 -10.52 -12.49 12.91
CA LEU A 101 -11.20 -13.78 13.06
C LEU A 101 -12.39 -13.71 14.03
N ALA A 102 -12.30 -12.91 15.09
CA ALA A 102 -13.43 -12.68 15.99
C ALA A 102 -14.59 -11.97 15.27
N ASN A 103 -14.28 -10.93 14.48
CA ASN A 103 -15.25 -10.20 13.66
C ASN A 103 -15.87 -11.10 12.58
N LEU A 104 -15.05 -11.93 11.92
CA LEU A 104 -15.51 -12.94 10.96
C LEU A 104 -16.49 -13.91 11.61
N ASN A 105 -16.17 -14.47 12.79
CA ASN A 105 -17.05 -15.40 13.49
C ASN A 105 -18.40 -14.74 13.85
N HIS A 106 -18.39 -13.46 14.23
CA HIS A 106 -19.63 -12.71 14.45
C HIS A 106 -20.44 -12.58 13.15
N ALA A 107 -19.80 -12.22 12.04
CA ALA A 107 -20.46 -12.09 10.73
C ALA A 107 -21.03 -13.44 10.22
N ILE A 108 -20.33 -14.55 10.45
CA ILE A 108 -20.81 -15.90 10.10
C ILE A 108 -22.11 -16.20 10.85
N ARG A 109 -22.18 -15.93 12.16
CA ARG A 109 -23.38 -16.18 12.97
C ARG A 109 -24.58 -15.38 12.47
N GLN A 110 -24.36 -14.13 12.06
CA GLN A 110 -25.43 -13.27 11.52
C GLN A 110 -25.91 -13.73 10.14
N LYS A 111 -24.99 -14.00 9.21
CA LYS A 111 -25.35 -14.36 7.82
C LYS A 111 -25.80 -15.80 7.65
N HIS A 112 -25.37 -16.68 8.54
CA HIS A 112 -25.64 -18.12 8.46
C HIS A 112 -26.05 -18.68 9.83
N PRO A 113 -27.31 -18.46 10.25
CA PRO A 113 -27.84 -18.96 11.53
C PRO A 113 -27.72 -20.48 11.71
N LYS A 114 -27.61 -21.22 10.60
CA LYS A 114 -27.39 -22.68 10.56
C LYS A 114 -26.13 -23.13 11.31
N TYR A 115 -25.09 -22.28 11.39
CA TYR A 115 -23.87 -22.57 12.16
C TYR A 115 -24.02 -22.26 13.65
N GLU A 116 -24.96 -21.41 14.04
CA GLU A 116 -25.24 -21.08 15.44
C GLU A 116 -25.85 -22.27 16.17
N ALA A 117 -26.74 -23.01 15.50
CA ALA A 117 -27.34 -24.24 16.00
C ALA A 117 -26.34 -25.41 16.13
N ARG A 118 -25.04 -25.19 15.84
CA ARG A 118 -23.94 -26.18 15.86
C ARG A 118 -24.20 -27.47 15.08
N GLN A 119 -25.19 -27.47 14.19
CA GLN A 119 -25.52 -28.62 13.35
C GLN A 119 -24.35 -28.97 12.41
N HIS A 120 -23.53 -27.98 12.04
CA HIS A 120 -22.36 -28.14 11.20
C HIS A 120 -21.18 -27.31 11.74
N LYS A 121 -19.97 -27.84 11.60
CA LYS A 121 -18.72 -27.14 11.93
C LYS A 121 -18.25 -26.33 10.72
N VAL A 122 -17.73 -25.13 10.97
CA VAL A 122 -17.07 -24.31 9.93
C VAL A 122 -15.70 -24.91 9.63
N ILE A 123 -15.43 -25.17 8.36
CA ILE A 123 -14.09 -25.52 7.87
C ILE A 123 -13.47 -24.24 7.32
N PHE A 124 -12.33 -23.85 7.87
CA PHE A 124 -11.65 -22.62 7.50
C PHE A 124 -10.41 -22.94 6.67
N LEU A 125 -10.35 -22.38 5.46
CA LEU A 125 -9.23 -22.49 4.53
C LEU A 125 -8.56 -21.12 4.43
N ASP A 126 -7.26 -21.07 4.70
CA ASP A 126 -6.43 -19.88 4.59
C ASP A 126 -5.01 -20.30 4.15
N ASP A 127 -4.18 -19.33 3.77
CA ASP A 127 -2.78 -19.58 3.46
C ASP A 127 -1.93 -19.82 4.73
N ASN A 128 -0.72 -20.35 4.53
CA ASN A 128 0.25 -20.55 5.62
C ASN A 128 1.13 -19.32 5.84
N ALA A 129 0.67 -18.11 5.47
CA ALA A 129 1.50 -16.92 5.61
C ALA A 129 1.91 -16.70 7.08
N PRO A 130 3.15 -16.26 7.34
CA PRO A 130 3.62 -16.03 8.69
C PRO A 130 2.72 -15.00 9.38
N ARG A 131 2.14 -15.40 10.51
CA ARG A 131 1.24 -14.57 11.33
C ARG A 131 1.95 -13.45 12.09
N ILE A 132 3.27 -13.34 11.88
CA ILE A 132 4.18 -12.38 12.48
C ILE A 132 4.81 -11.62 11.32
N ALA A 133 4.51 -10.32 11.23
CA ALA A 133 5.40 -9.41 10.52
C ALA A 133 6.60 -9.17 11.42
N LEU A 134 7.80 -9.54 10.97
CA LEU A 134 9.04 -8.91 11.44
C LEU A 134 9.10 -7.47 10.91
#